data_AF-A2WPC4-F1
#
_entry.id   AF-A2WPC4-F1
#
_cell.length_a   1.000
_cell.length_b   1.000
_cell.length_c   1.000
_cell.angle_alpha   90.00
_cell.angle_beta   90.00
_cell.angle_gamma   90.00
#
_symmetry.space_group_name_H-M   'P 1'
#
loop_
_entity.id
_entity.type
_entity.pdbx_description
1 polymer ?
#
loop_
_entity_poly.entity_id
_entity_poly.type
_entity_poly.pdbx_seq_one_letter_code
_entity_poly.pdbx_strand_id
1 'polypeptide(L)'
;MFMWLPLGAPLAILRTAVFLLLPFSISVPLLAALGMHSRRISSSSLPPAAAAAHNLFVCNHRSLVDPLYVSAATGRTDLSAATYSISRLSEILAPIRTFRLTRDRATDRAAMQAHLSLPGGGGGGLVVCPEGTTCREPFLLRFSPLFTELGADVQPVALHSAVSMFHGTTAGGWKLLDPLYLLMNPTPAYVVQLLDPVAVGGEGGGGGPELANEVQRRIAEALGYTRTALTRRDKYLALTGNDGGVDRRRVAGSHHHQEGVLNG
;
A
#
# COMPACT_ATOMS: atom_id res chain seq x y z
N MET A 1 -14.74 11.25 -20.22
CA MET A 1 -14.54 9.85 -19.77
C MET A 1 -14.95 8.83 -20.83
N PHE A 2 -16.20 8.80 -21.31
CA PHE A 2 -16.69 7.76 -22.24
C PHE A 2 -15.94 7.67 -23.57
N MET A 3 -15.50 8.80 -24.16
CA MET A 3 -14.67 8.79 -25.37
C MET A 3 -13.25 8.24 -25.14
N TRP A 4 -12.74 8.36 -23.91
CA TRP A 4 -11.39 7.90 -23.56
C TRP A 4 -11.38 6.44 -23.10
N LEU A 5 -12.48 5.92 -22.57
CA LEU A 5 -12.61 4.53 -22.14
C LEU A 5 -12.17 3.48 -23.19
N PRO A 6 -12.56 3.56 -24.49
CA PRO A 6 -12.10 2.61 -25.51
C PRO A 6 -10.59 2.70 -25.80
N LEU A 7 -9.93 3.82 -25.50
CA LEU A 7 -8.47 4.00 -25.63
C LEU A 7 -7.73 3.63 -24.33
N GLY A 8 -8.33 3.95 -23.19
CA GLY A 8 -7.74 3.76 -21.87
C GLY A 8 -7.53 2.29 -21.53
N ALA A 9 -8.47 1.40 -21.89
CA ALA A 9 -8.33 -0.03 -21.61
C ALA A 9 -7.14 -0.68 -22.38
N PRO A 10 -7.01 -0.52 -23.71
CA PRO A 10 -5.83 -0.97 -24.45
C PRO A 10 -4.52 -0.34 -23.93
N LEU A 11 -4.54 0.97 -23.61
CA LEU A 11 -3.38 1.66 -23.05
C LEU A 11 -2.95 1.07 -21.70
N ALA A 12 -3.91 0.74 -20.84
CA ALA A 12 -3.63 0.12 -19.55
C ALA A 12 -3.04 -1.29 -19.70
N ILE A 13 -3.53 -2.08 -20.65
CA ILE A 13 -2.97 -3.40 -20.99
C ILE A 13 -1.52 -3.25 -21.48
N LEU A 14 -1.27 -2.32 -22.41
CA LEU A 14 0.06 -2.04 -22.93
C LEU A 14 1.02 -1.62 -21.80
N ARG A 15 0.62 -0.68 -20.96
CA ARG A 15 1.43 -0.23 -19.80
C ARG A 15 1.70 -1.38 -18.83
N THR A 16 0.71 -2.23 -18.57
CA THR A 16 0.88 -3.42 -17.72
C THR A 16 1.89 -4.39 -18.33
N ALA A 17 1.78 -4.68 -19.63
CA ALA A 17 2.70 -5.56 -20.34
C ALA A 17 4.13 -5.01 -20.32
N VAL A 18 4.32 -3.71 -20.59
CA VAL A 18 5.62 -3.04 -20.51
C VAL A 18 6.23 -3.16 -19.11
N PHE A 19 5.43 -3.00 -18.05
CA PHE A 19 5.90 -3.11 -16.67
C PHE A 19 6.30 -4.55 -16.28
N LEU A 20 5.50 -5.54 -16.67
CA LEU A 20 5.70 -6.94 -16.26
C LEU A 20 6.72 -7.70 -17.11
N LEU A 21 6.84 -7.38 -18.39
CA LEU A 21 7.65 -8.16 -19.34
C LEU A 21 9.06 -7.61 -19.54
N LEU A 22 9.31 -6.35 -19.18
CA LEU A 22 10.59 -5.67 -19.43
C LEU A 22 11.30 -5.31 -18.12
N PRO A 23 12.64 -5.34 -18.09
CA PRO A 23 13.40 -4.88 -16.92
C PRO A 23 13.19 -3.38 -16.67
N PHE A 24 13.33 -2.95 -15.42
CA PHE A 24 13.10 -1.55 -15.00
C PHE A 24 13.86 -0.50 -15.83
N SER A 25 15.08 -0.81 -16.27
CA SER A 25 15.89 0.09 -17.11
C SER A 25 15.23 0.43 -18.44
N ILE A 26 14.36 -0.43 -18.96
CA ILE A 26 13.65 -0.26 -20.22
C ILE A 26 12.19 0.11 -19.97
N SER A 27 11.53 -0.51 -18.99
CA SER A 27 10.11 -0.27 -18.74
C SER A 27 9.85 1.16 -18.27
N VAL A 28 10.71 1.76 -17.44
CA VAL A 28 10.52 3.12 -16.94
C VAL A 28 10.48 4.18 -18.06
N PRO A 29 11.47 4.29 -18.97
CA PRO A 29 11.41 5.28 -20.05
C PRO A 29 10.25 5.02 -21.04
N LEU A 30 9.90 3.75 -21.30
CA LEU A 30 8.75 3.43 -22.15
C LEU A 30 7.42 3.83 -21.50
N LEU A 31 7.24 3.56 -20.21
CA LEU A 31 6.05 4.00 -19.47
C LEU A 31 5.94 5.54 -19.44
N ALA A 32 7.07 6.23 -19.33
CA ALA A 32 7.12 7.69 -19.46
C ALA A 32 6.70 8.18 -20.85
N ALA A 33 7.19 7.54 -21.92
CA ALA A 33 6.76 7.82 -23.29
C ALA A 33 5.25 7.52 -23.51
N LEU A 34 4.73 6.52 -22.80
CA LEU A 34 3.30 6.20 -22.77
C LEU A 34 2.50 7.17 -21.88
N GLY A 35 3.10 8.20 -21.28
CA GLY A 35 2.43 9.24 -20.50
C GLY A 35 2.38 9.00 -18.99
N MET A 36 3.06 7.98 -18.45
CA MET A 36 3.16 7.78 -17.00
C MET A 36 4.36 8.53 -16.42
N HIS A 37 4.10 9.49 -15.54
CA HIS A 37 5.14 10.28 -14.91
C HIS A 37 5.44 9.76 -13.51
N SER A 38 6.70 9.48 -13.21
CA SER A 38 7.16 9.15 -11.87
C SER A 38 8.25 10.12 -11.45
N ARG A 39 8.17 10.67 -10.24
CA ARG A 39 9.18 11.57 -9.69
C ARG A 39 9.63 11.06 -8.33
N ARG A 40 10.93 10.76 -8.22
CA ARG A 40 11.58 10.53 -6.93
C ARG A 40 12.07 11.86 -6.37
N ILE A 41 11.77 12.11 -5.10
CA ILE A 41 12.32 13.20 -4.30
C ILE A 41 13.04 12.54 -3.12
N SER A 42 14.28 12.93 -2.86
CA SER A 42 15.01 12.49 -1.67
C SER A 42 15.26 13.71 -0.82
N SER A 43 14.55 13.82 0.30
CA SER A 43 14.79 14.84 1.33
C SER A 43 15.80 14.35 2.37
N SER A 44 16.29 13.11 2.25
CA SER A 44 17.22 12.51 3.20
C SER A 44 18.53 13.29 3.26
N SER A 45 18.90 13.74 4.46
CA SER A 45 20.21 14.34 4.74
C SER A 45 21.30 13.27 4.98
N LEU A 46 20.93 11.98 4.99
CA LEU A 46 21.85 10.89 5.27
C LEU A 46 22.68 10.51 4.03
N PRO A 47 23.93 10.04 4.23
CA PRO A 47 24.70 9.43 3.17
C PRO A 47 23.97 8.22 2.55
N PRO A 48 24.09 7.97 1.24
CA PRO A 48 23.41 6.87 0.55
C PRO A 48 23.62 5.48 1.19
N ALA A 49 24.79 5.23 1.76
CA ALA A 49 25.10 3.97 2.43
C ALA A 49 24.31 3.76 3.72
N ALA A 50 24.07 4.83 4.50
CA ALA A 50 23.24 4.76 5.71
C ALA A 50 21.76 4.58 5.35
N ALA A 51 21.29 5.27 4.30
CA ALA A 51 19.92 5.13 3.80
C ALA A 51 19.62 3.70 3.30
N ALA A 52 20.61 3.02 2.72
CA ALA A 52 20.48 1.64 2.24
C ALA A 52 20.32 0.60 3.37
N ALA A 53 20.67 0.94 4.60
CA ALA A 53 20.56 0.04 5.76
C ALA A 53 19.13 -0.10 6.29
N HIS A 54 18.22 0.82 5.93
CA HIS A 54 16.83 0.77 6.42
C HIS A 54 16.01 -0.30 5.70
N ASN A 55 15.38 -1.16 6.50
CA ASN A 55 14.55 -2.26 6.01
C ASN A 55 13.06 -2.07 6.33
N LEU A 56 12.65 -0.98 6.97
CA LEU A 56 11.25 -0.71 7.28
C LEU A 56 10.82 0.63 6.66
N PHE A 57 10.04 0.54 5.58
CA PHE A 57 9.48 1.69 4.87
C PHE A 57 8.03 1.89 5.29
N VAL A 58 7.69 3.11 5.70
CA VAL A 58 6.33 3.45 6.15
C VAL A 58 5.78 4.56 5.27
N CYS A 59 4.64 4.32 4.63
CA CYS A 59 4.07 5.25 3.66
C CYS A 59 2.57 5.48 3.87
N ASN A 60 2.08 6.65 3.47
CA ASN A 60 0.65 6.83 3.29
C ASN A 60 0.14 5.95 2.14
N HIS A 61 -1.16 5.66 2.10
CA HIS A 61 -1.71 4.66 1.18
C HIS A 61 -2.61 5.31 0.13
N ARG A 62 -2.13 5.55 -1.09
CA ARG A 62 -2.92 6.09 -2.21
C ARG A 62 -3.57 5.00 -3.06
N SER A 63 -2.87 3.88 -3.27
CA SER A 63 -3.27 2.82 -4.21
C SER A 63 -2.61 1.48 -3.89
N LEU A 64 -3.04 0.40 -4.54
CA LEU A 64 -2.37 -0.90 -4.36
C LEU A 64 -0.94 -0.96 -4.94
N VAL A 65 -0.55 -0.02 -5.79
CA VAL A 65 0.79 0.01 -6.40
C VAL A 65 1.81 0.81 -5.59
N ASP A 66 1.41 1.37 -4.45
CA ASP A 66 2.30 2.17 -3.59
C ASP A 66 3.62 1.44 -3.26
N PRO A 67 3.63 0.15 -2.86
CA PRO A 67 4.87 -0.56 -2.57
C PRO A 67 5.77 -0.75 -3.80
N LEU A 68 5.20 -0.82 -5.01
CA LEU A 68 5.98 -0.91 -6.25
C LEU A 68 6.71 0.39 -6.52
N TYR A 69 6.05 1.54 -6.29
CA TYR A 69 6.68 2.84 -6.41
C TYR A 69 7.77 3.05 -5.36
N VAL A 70 7.59 2.54 -4.13
CA VAL A 70 8.65 2.54 -3.12
C VAL A 70 9.84 1.67 -3.55
N SER A 71 9.60 0.45 -4.05
CA SER A 71 10.65 -0.44 -4.58
C SER A 71 11.41 0.19 -5.74
N ALA A 72 10.71 0.73 -6.74
CA ALA A 72 11.32 1.39 -7.89
C ALA A 72 12.10 2.65 -7.47
N ALA A 73 11.55 3.47 -6.58
CA ALA A 73 12.22 4.67 -6.09
C ALA A 73 13.49 4.34 -5.28
N THR A 74 13.50 3.25 -4.52
CA THR A 74 14.66 2.83 -3.72
C THR A 74 15.66 2.00 -4.52
N GLY A 75 15.27 1.46 -5.68
CA GLY A 75 16.08 0.52 -6.45
C GLY A 75 16.19 -0.87 -5.81
N ARG A 76 15.32 -1.18 -4.82
CA ARG A 76 15.37 -2.42 -4.05
C ARG A 76 14.31 -3.42 -4.52
N THR A 77 14.75 -4.54 -5.07
CA THR A 77 13.88 -5.64 -5.54
C THR A 77 13.52 -6.64 -4.45
N ASP A 78 14.13 -6.51 -3.27
CA ASP A 78 13.92 -7.40 -2.13
C ASP A 78 12.82 -6.89 -1.16
N LEU A 79 12.16 -5.78 -1.49
CA LEU A 79 11.06 -5.25 -0.68
C LEU A 79 9.81 -6.13 -0.76
N SER A 80 9.17 -6.34 0.39
CA SER A 80 7.88 -7.01 0.53
C SER A 80 6.80 -6.01 0.95
N ALA A 81 5.61 -6.10 0.38
CA ALA A 81 4.46 -5.27 0.70
C ALA A 81 3.61 -5.90 1.81
N ALA A 82 3.47 -5.23 2.95
CA ALA A 82 2.56 -5.66 4.00
C ALA A 82 1.10 -5.40 3.58
N THR A 83 0.34 -6.47 3.36
CA THR A 83 -1.03 -6.38 2.83
C THR A 83 -2.02 -7.15 3.69
N TYR A 84 -3.21 -6.57 3.87
CA TYR A 84 -4.33 -7.23 4.52
C TYR A 84 -5.16 -8.00 3.50
N SER A 85 -5.22 -9.33 3.64
CA SER A 85 -6.17 -10.21 2.95
C SER A 85 -6.22 -10.05 1.42
N ILE A 86 -5.15 -10.44 0.73
CA ILE A 86 -5.19 -10.73 -0.72
C ILE A 86 -5.49 -12.22 -0.97
N SER A 87 -6.11 -12.55 -2.10
CA SER A 87 -6.31 -13.96 -2.50
C SER A 87 -4.95 -14.61 -2.81
N ARG A 88 -4.82 -15.94 -2.67
CA ARG A 88 -3.56 -16.65 -3.02
C ARG A 88 -3.20 -16.47 -4.49
N LEU A 89 -4.20 -16.39 -5.37
CA LEU A 89 -4.00 -16.13 -6.79
C LEU A 89 -3.43 -14.72 -7.03
N SER A 90 -3.95 -13.71 -6.32
CA SER A 90 -3.44 -12.34 -6.39
C SER A 90 -2.01 -12.21 -5.89
N GLU A 91 -1.60 -13.05 -4.94
CA GLU A 91 -0.25 -13.12 -4.40
C GLU A 91 0.74 -13.74 -5.39
N ILE A 92 0.37 -14.82 -6.07
CA ILE A 92 1.19 -15.42 -7.14
C ILE A 92 1.42 -14.45 -8.30
N LEU A 93 0.39 -13.66 -8.63
CA LEU A 93 0.43 -12.69 -9.72
C LEU A 93 0.98 -11.33 -9.28
N ALA A 94 1.34 -11.14 -8.01
CA ALA A 94 1.79 -9.86 -7.51
C ALA A 94 3.21 -9.55 -8.06
N PRO A 95 3.43 -8.37 -8.67
CA PRO A 95 4.74 -7.97 -9.16
C PRO A 95 5.75 -7.65 -8.05
N ILE A 96 5.31 -7.67 -6.78
CA ILE A 96 6.15 -7.50 -5.60
C ILE A 96 5.80 -8.60 -4.60
N ARG A 97 6.79 -9.04 -3.82
CA ARG A 97 6.57 -9.99 -2.72
C ARG A 97 5.52 -9.43 -1.77
N THR A 98 4.57 -10.25 -1.35
CA THR A 98 3.53 -9.83 -0.41
C THR A 98 3.75 -10.48 0.94
N PHE A 99 3.66 -9.67 1.99
CA PHE A 99 3.65 -10.12 3.37
C PHE A 99 2.20 -10.04 3.89
N ARG A 100 1.61 -11.19 4.22
CA ARG A 100 0.20 -11.28 4.59
C ARG A 100 -0.01 -10.96 6.06
N LEU A 101 -0.82 -9.95 6.34
CA LEU A 101 -1.27 -9.61 7.69
C LEU A 101 -2.58 -10.34 8.02
N THR A 102 -2.66 -10.85 9.25
CA THR A 102 -3.73 -11.68 9.79
C THR A 102 -4.81 -10.87 10.51
N ARG A 103 -4.54 -9.57 10.80
CA ARG A 103 -5.34 -8.69 11.66
C ARG A 103 -5.30 -9.05 13.14
N ASP A 104 -4.43 -9.97 13.54
CA ASP A 104 -4.05 -10.17 14.92
C ASP A 104 -2.73 -9.44 15.19
N ARG A 105 -2.76 -8.46 16.11
CA ARG A 105 -1.63 -7.55 16.35
C ARG A 105 -0.38 -8.31 16.81
N ALA A 106 -0.55 -9.29 17.71
CA ALA A 106 0.57 -10.04 18.28
C ALA A 106 1.22 -10.95 17.24
N THR A 107 0.41 -11.66 16.46
CA THR A 107 0.86 -12.52 15.36
C THR A 107 1.55 -11.71 14.26
N ASP A 108 0.92 -10.62 13.83
CA ASP A 108 1.46 -9.74 12.78
C ASP A 108 2.79 -9.10 13.23
N ARG A 109 2.87 -8.63 14.48
CA ARG A 109 4.11 -8.14 15.10
C ARG A 109 5.22 -9.17 15.02
N ALA A 110 4.98 -10.38 15.55
CA ALA A 110 6.00 -11.42 15.63
C ALA A 110 6.50 -11.82 14.24
N ALA A 111 5.59 -11.95 13.28
CA ALA A 111 5.93 -12.32 11.90
C ALA A 111 6.72 -11.21 11.18
N MET A 112 6.34 -9.93 11.37
CA MET A 112 7.07 -8.78 10.80
C MET A 112 8.47 -8.65 11.41
N GLN A 113 8.61 -8.84 12.72
CA GLN A 113 9.92 -8.82 13.39
C GLN A 113 10.81 -9.97 12.90
N ALA A 114 10.26 -11.17 12.78
CA ALA A 114 10.99 -12.31 12.24
C ALA A 114 11.48 -12.01 10.82
N HIS A 115 10.60 -11.48 9.94
CA HIS A 115 10.95 -11.12 8.56
C HIS A 115 12.10 -10.10 8.48
N LEU A 116 12.06 -9.05 9.30
CA LEU A 116 13.12 -8.02 9.35
C LEU A 116 14.43 -8.53 9.96
N SER A 117 14.38 -9.56 10.80
CA SER A 117 15.55 -10.09 11.54
C SER A 117 16.22 -11.28 10.85
N LEU A 118 15.67 -11.80 9.73
CA LEU A 118 16.20 -12.98 9.05
C LEU A 118 17.67 -12.76 8.61
N PRO A 119 18.63 -13.55 9.13
CA PRO A 119 20.04 -13.41 8.80
C PRO A 119 20.31 -13.62 7.30
N GLY A 120 21.25 -12.86 6.74
CA GLY A 120 21.73 -13.07 5.36
C GLY A 120 20.87 -12.45 4.25
N GLY A 121 19.95 -11.53 4.57
CA GLY A 121 19.16 -10.81 3.55
C GLY A 121 18.00 -11.61 2.97
N GLY A 122 17.63 -12.75 3.57
CA GLY A 122 16.56 -13.62 3.09
C GLY A 122 15.14 -13.03 3.20
N GLY A 123 14.90 -12.16 4.19
CA GLY A 123 13.60 -11.47 4.35
C GLY A 123 13.46 -10.23 3.46
N GLY A 124 14.54 -9.47 3.28
CA GLY A 124 14.52 -8.19 2.59
C GLY A 124 13.84 -7.08 3.39
N GLY A 125 13.53 -5.96 2.74
CA GLY A 125 12.82 -4.85 3.38
C GLY A 125 11.31 -5.03 3.39
N LEU A 126 10.61 -4.29 4.24
CA LEU A 126 9.15 -4.33 4.41
C LEU A 126 8.56 -2.94 4.19
N VAL A 127 7.56 -2.85 3.32
CA VAL A 127 6.77 -1.63 3.09
C VAL A 127 5.42 -1.76 3.80
N VAL A 128 5.12 -0.82 4.69
CA VAL A 128 3.91 -0.80 5.51
C VAL A 128 3.09 0.44 5.22
N CYS A 129 1.78 0.23 5.01
CA CYS A 129 0.77 1.27 4.85
C CYS A 129 -0.10 1.32 6.12
N PRO A 130 0.29 2.08 7.17
CA PRO A 130 -0.36 2.03 8.49
C PRO A 130 -1.78 2.59 8.52
N GLU A 131 -2.25 3.25 7.45
CA GLU A 131 -3.67 3.62 7.28
C GLU A 131 -4.59 2.39 7.19
N GLY A 132 -4.05 1.25 6.73
CA GLY A 132 -4.79 -0.01 6.58
C GLY A 132 -5.85 -0.02 5.48
N THR A 133 -6.00 1.09 4.75
CA THR A 133 -6.86 1.23 3.57
C THR A 133 -6.36 2.39 2.72
N THR A 134 -6.63 2.36 1.41
CA THR A 134 -6.23 3.46 0.52
C THR A 134 -7.02 4.72 0.87
N CYS A 135 -6.38 5.89 0.91
CA CYS A 135 -6.94 7.23 1.03
C CYS A 135 -6.46 8.09 -0.15
N ARG A 136 -7.40 8.62 -0.94
CA ARG A 136 -7.12 9.44 -2.13
C ARG A 136 -7.37 10.94 -1.92
N GLU A 137 -7.89 11.30 -0.76
CA GLU A 137 -8.16 12.69 -0.39
C GLU A 137 -6.90 13.41 0.10
N PRO A 138 -6.86 14.75 0.15
CA PRO A 138 -5.72 15.53 0.65
C PRO A 138 -5.62 15.50 2.20
N PHE A 139 -5.85 14.33 2.79
CA PHE A 139 -5.69 14.07 4.21
C PHE A 139 -5.16 12.65 4.45
N LEU A 140 -4.54 12.43 5.60
CA LEU A 140 -4.08 11.12 6.05
C LEU A 140 -5.03 10.55 7.09
N LEU A 141 -5.39 9.27 6.94
CA LEU A 141 -6.02 8.51 8.02
C LEU A 141 -5.03 8.31 9.16
N ARG A 142 -5.55 7.99 10.35
CA ARG A 142 -4.74 7.66 11.52
C ARG A 142 -3.83 6.47 11.23
N PHE A 143 -2.56 6.60 11.56
CA PHE A 143 -1.59 5.52 11.43
C PHE A 143 -1.74 4.52 12.58
N SER A 144 -1.79 3.22 12.27
CA SER A 144 -1.64 2.17 13.26
C SER A 144 -0.21 2.14 13.82
N PRO A 145 -0.01 2.03 15.15
CA PRO A 145 1.32 2.04 15.74
C PRO A 145 2.11 0.74 15.57
N LEU A 146 1.53 -0.32 15.01
CA LEU A 146 2.17 -1.65 14.93
C LEU A 146 3.62 -1.62 14.40
N PHE A 147 3.90 -0.81 13.37
CA PHE A 147 5.24 -0.74 12.78
C PHE A 147 6.30 -0.15 13.72
N THR A 148 5.88 0.72 14.65
CA THR A 148 6.79 1.39 15.59
C THR A 148 7.37 0.43 16.61
N GLU A 149 6.66 -0.66 16.87
CA GLU A 149 7.04 -1.59 17.92
C GLU A 149 8.08 -2.61 17.42
N LEU A 150 8.39 -2.64 16.12
CA LEU A 150 9.22 -3.68 15.50
C LEU A 150 10.70 -3.58 15.92
N GLY A 151 11.13 -2.47 16.50
CA GLY A 151 12.52 -2.26 16.94
C GLY A 151 13.47 -1.94 15.78
N ALA A 152 12.95 -1.51 14.63
CA ALA A 152 13.72 -1.15 13.45
C ALA A 152 13.47 0.31 13.08
N ASP A 153 14.53 1.04 12.73
CA ASP A 153 14.40 2.43 12.28
C ASP A 153 13.48 2.54 11.06
N VAL A 154 12.64 3.56 11.09
CA VAL A 154 11.59 3.77 10.10
C VAL A 154 12.11 4.72 9.04
N GLN A 155 11.97 4.35 7.77
CA GLN A 155 12.13 5.23 6.62
C GLN A 155 10.75 5.72 6.17
N PRO A 156 10.32 6.95 6.53
CA PRO A 156 9.04 7.48 6.07
C PRO A 156 9.10 7.79 4.57
N VAL A 157 8.00 7.50 3.88
CA VAL A 157 7.85 7.76 2.44
C VAL A 157 6.51 8.43 2.19
N ALA A 158 6.56 9.66 1.69
CA ALA A 158 5.39 10.42 1.27
C ALA A 158 5.06 10.10 -0.19
N LEU A 159 3.82 9.66 -0.44
CA LEU A 159 3.33 9.24 -1.75
C LEU A 159 2.19 10.13 -2.21
N HIS A 160 2.37 10.73 -3.38
CA HIS A 160 1.33 11.49 -4.06
C HIS A 160 0.98 10.83 -5.39
N SER A 161 -0.31 10.60 -5.60
CA SER A 161 -0.85 10.06 -6.85
C SER A 161 -1.79 11.10 -7.46
N ALA A 162 -1.45 11.57 -8.65
CA ALA A 162 -2.26 12.49 -9.44
C ALA A 162 -2.84 11.74 -10.64
N VAL A 163 -4.17 11.75 -10.72
CA VAL A 163 -4.97 11.13 -11.78
C VAL A 163 -6.05 12.13 -12.20
N SER A 164 -6.51 12.05 -13.45
CA SER A 164 -7.38 13.07 -14.05
C SER A 164 -8.78 12.59 -14.41
N MET A 165 -8.93 11.34 -14.87
CA MET A 165 -10.18 10.84 -15.44
C MET A 165 -10.72 9.61 -14.72
N PHE A 166 -9.86 8.66 -14.36
CA PHE A 166 -10.28 7.41 -13.73
C PHE A 166 -9.74 7.34 -12.31
N HIS A 167 -10.66 7.14 -11.36
CA HIS A 167 -10.35 7.11 -9.94
C HIS A 167 -10.64 5.72 -9.39
N GLY A 168 -9.69 5.17 -8.63
CA GLY A 168 -9.88 3.95 -7.89
C GLY A 168 -10.90 4.09 -6.78
N THR A 169 -11.70 3.04 -6.55
CA THR A 169 -12.68 3.00 -5.47
C THR A 169 -12.12 2.27 -4.25
N THR A 170 -12.34 2.81 -3.04
CA THR A 170 -12.00 2.11 -1.78
C THR A 170 -13.11 1.17 -1.31
N ALA A 171 -14.34 1.38 -1.81
CA ALA A 171 -15.58 0.77 -1.39
C ALA A 171 -16.32 0.16 -2.59
N GLY A 172 -16.46 -1.17 -2.63
CA GLY A 172 -17.16 -1.91 -3.69
C GLY A 172 -16.30 -2.21 -4.93
N GLY A 173 -16.38 -3.46 -5.40
CA GLY A 173 -15.73 -3.95 -6.64
C GLY A 173 -14.53 -4.87 -6.42
N TRP A 174 -14.00 -5.40 -7.54
CA TRP A 174 -12.77 -6.20 -7.55
C TRP A 174 -11.58 -5.26 -7.34
N LYS A 175 -10.92 -5.32 -6.17
CA LYS A 175 -9.78 -4.45 -5.80
C LYS A 175 -8.66 -4.41 -6.85
N LEU A 176 -8.56 -5.43 -7.70
CA LEU A 176 -7.63 -5.50 -8.82
C LEU A 176 -7.87 -4.41 -9.89
N LEU A 177 -9.06 -3.80 -9.95
CA LEU A 177 -9.37 -2.73 -10.88
C LEU A 177 -8.72 -1.40 -10.51
N ASP A 178 -8.26 -1.23 -9.27
CA ASP A 178 -7.66 0.01 -8.81
C ASP A 178 -6.35 0.36 -9.56
N PRO A 179 -5.37 -0.56 -9.68
CA PRO A 179 -4.25 -0.39 -10.60
C PRO A 179 -4.67 -0.13 -12.05
N LEU A 180 -5.72 -0.81 -12.53
CA LEU A 180 -6.19 -0.63 -13.90
C LEU A 180 -6.65 0.82 -14.14
N TYR A 181 -7.45 1.40 -13.23
CA TYR A 181 -7.90 2.77 -13.35
C TYR A 181 -6.75 3.77 -13.34
N LEU A 182 -5.73 3.57 -12.50
CA LEU A 182 -4.50 4.36 -12.56
C LEU A 182 -3.87 4.31 -13.96
N LEU A 183 -3.72 3.10 -14.51
CA LEU A 183 -3.10 2.86 -15.82
C LEU A 183 -3.96 3.28 -17.02
N MET A 184 -5.27 3.48 -16.85
CA MET A 184 -6.14 4.00 -17.89
C MET A 184 -6.08 5.53 -18.03
N ASN A 185 -5.56 6.25 -17.03
CA ASN A 185 -5.50 7.72 -17.10
C ASN A 185 -4.58 8.17 -18.25
N PRO A 186 -4.88 9.29 -18.93
CA PRO A 186 -4.00 9.79 -20.00
C PRO A 186 -2.58 10.08 -19.51
N THR A 187 -2.46 10.85 -18.43
CA THR A 187 -1.19 11.37 -17.91
C THR A 187 -1.10 11.21 -16.39
N PRO A 188 -1.14 9.98 -15.84
CA PRO A 188 -1.01 9.79 -14.40
C PRO A 188 0.39 10.20 -13.94
N ALA A 189 0.47 10.84 -12.78
CA ALA A 189 1.73 11.17 -12.14
C ALA A 189 1.81 10.58 -10.74
N TYR A 190 2.98 10.06 -10.38
CA TYR A 190 3.23 9.46 -9.08
C TYR A 190 4.52 10.04 -8.50
N VAL A 191 4.43 10.71 -7.36
CA VAL A 191 5.57 11.31 -6.66
C VAL A 191 5.89 10.49 -5.43
N VAL A 192 7.16 10.11 -5.30
CA VAL A 192 7.69 9.35 -4.19
C VAL A 192 8.73 10.19 -3.48
N GLN A 193 8.45 10.60 -2.26
CA GLN A 193 9.35 11.43 -1.46
C GLN A 193 9.86 10.66 -0.24
N LEU A 194 11.17 10.37 -0.23
CA LEU A 194 11.87 9.75 0.89
C LEU A 194 12.24 10.84 1.90
N LEU A 195 11.75 10.73 3.14
CA LEU A 195 12.01 11.68 4.23
C LEU A 195 13.18 11.22 5.10
N ASP A 196 13.61 12.05 6.06
CA ASP A 196 14.62 11.61 7.03
C ASP A 196 14.09 10.46 7.89
N PRO A 197 14.91 9.41 8.11
CA PRO A 197 14.55 8.29 8.98
C PRO A 197 14.23 8.72 10.40
N VAL A 198 13.41 7.91 11.05
CA VAL A 198 13.03 8.10 12.46
C VAL A 198 13.51 6.89 13.25
N ALA A 199 14.39 7.14 14.21
CA ALA A 199 14.93 6.10 15.08
C ALA A 199 13.87 5.65 16.10
N VAL A 200 13.74 4.33 16.29
CA VAL A 200 12.75 3.76 17.24
C VAL A 200 13.20 3.88 18.72
N GLY A 201 14.40 4.41 18.98
CA GLY A 201 14.98 4.54 20.32
C GLY A 201 15.64 5.88 20.67
N GLY A 202 15.31 6.97 19.98
CA GLY A 202 15.80 8.32 20.31
C GLY A 202 15.26 8.86 21.66
N GLU A 203 15.79 10.00 22.11
CA GLU A 203 15.44 10.69 23.37
C GLU A 203 13.91 10.90 23.48
N GLY A 204 13.21 9.95 24.12
CA GLY A 204 11.75 9.92 24.16
C GLY A 204 11.14 8.56 24.48
N GLY A 205 11.90 7.47 24.32
CA GLY A 205 11.56 6.17 24.89
C GLY A 205 10.52 5.37 24.09
N GLY A 206 11.02 4.49 23.23
CA GLY A 206 10.29 3.34 22.68
C GLY A 206 9.23 3.67 21.63
N GLY A 207 9.08 2.78 20.65
CA GLY A 207 7.97 2.84 19.70
C GLY A 207 6.60 2.93 20.39
N GLY A 208 5.60 3.47 19.69
CA GLY A 208 4.26 3.64 20.23
C GLY A 208 3.39 4.55 19.37
N PRO A 209 2.20 4.92 19.86
CA PRO A 209 1.32 5.88 19.21
C PRO A 209 1.99 7.22 18.89
N GLU A 210 2.89 7.70 19.74
CA GLU A 210 3.60 8.97 19.59
C GLU A 210 4.50 8.96 18.36
N LEU A 211 5.31 7.90 18.19
CA LEU A 211 6.14 7.72 17.01
C LEU A 211 5.28 7.57 15.76
N ALA A 212 4.14 6.87 15.84
CA ALA A 212 3.21 6.74 14.73
C ALA A 212 2.62 8.09 14.29
N ASN A 213 2.26 8.93 15.26
CA ASN A 213 1.76 10.28 15.05
C ASN A 213 2.83 11.21 14.46
N GLU A 214 4.09 11.06 14.88
CA GLU A 214 5.22 11.82 14.33
C GLU A 214 5.50 11.44 12.87
N VAL A 215 5.51 10.15 12.55
CA VAL A 215 5.67 9.67 11.16
C VAL A 215 4.50 10.16 10.29
N GLN A 216 3.26 10.07 10.80
CA GLN A 216 2.08 10.63 10.13
C GLN A 216 2.25 12.15 9.90
N ARG A 217 2.81 12.87 10.88
CA ARG A 217 3.06 14.32 10.79
C ARG A 217 4.03 14.69 9.69
N ARG A 218 5.20 14.05 9.67
CA ARG A 218 6.22 14.30 8.64
C ARG A 218 5.70 14.03 7.23
N ILE A 219 4.95 12.93 7.04
CA ILE A 219 4.36 12.61 5.72
C ILE A 219 3.30 13.63 5.33
N ALA A 220 2.43 14.04 6.26
CA ALA A 220 1.41 15.04 5.97
C ALA A 220 2.01 16.41 5.59
N GLU A 221 3.03 16.86 6.31
CA GLU A 221 3.73 18.11 6.02
C GLU A 221 4.43 18.08 4.66
N ALA A 222 5.12 16.98 4.34
CA ALA A 222 5.76 16.80 3.04
C ALA A 222 4.76 16.87 1.87
N LEU A 223 3.52 16.39 2.08
CA LEU A 223 2.45 16.39 1.09
C LEU A 223 1.57 17.65 1.12
N GLY A 224 1.68 18.49 2.15
CA GLY A 224 0.70 19.56 2.42
C GLY A 224 -0.70 19.04 2.75
N TYR A 225 -0.80 17.85 3.36
CA TYR A 225 -2.08 17.18 3.64
C TYR A 225 -2.55 17.42 5.07
N THR A 226 -3.87 17.31 5.28
CA THR A 226 -4.46 17.39 6.62
C THR A 226 -4.23 16.09 7.39
N ARG A 227 -3.79 16.17 8.63
CA ARG A 227 -3.74 15.00 9.52
C ARG A 227 -5.09 14.79 10.17
N THR A 228 -5.53 13.54 10.23
CA THR A 228 -6.80 13.21 10.88
C THR A 228 -6.60 12.09 11.89
N ALA A 229 -7.54 12.02 12.85
CA ALA A 229 -7.71 10.87 13.73
C ALA A 229 -8.67 9.81 13.13
N LEU A 230 -9.15 10.03 11.90
CA LEU A 230 -10.10 9.14 11.23
C LEU A 230 -9.45 7.78 10.99
N THR A 231 -10.13 6.73 11.43
CA THR A 231 -9.68 5.36 11.25
C THR A 231 -10.21 4.80 9.93
N ARG A 232 -9.65 3.65 9.53
CA ARG A 232 -10.24 2.81 8.46
C ARG A 232 -11.74 2.59 8.67
N ARG A 233 -12.17 2.32 9.92
CA ARG A 233 -13.57 2.05 10.26
C ARG A 233 -14.44 3.28 9.98
N ASP A 234 -14.01 4.45 10.41
CA ASP A 234 -14.76 5.70 10.21
C ASP A 234 -14.94 6.00 8.72
N LYS A 235 -13.87 5.76 7.94
CA LYS A 235 -13.92 5.89 6.47
C LYS A 235 -14.95 4.94 5.85
N TYR A 236 -14.91 3.65 6.18
CA TYR A 236 -15.87 2.69 5.61
C TYR A 236 -17.30 3.00 6.03
N LEU A 237 -17.51 3.45 7.29
CA LEU A 237 -18.84 3.83 7.76
C LEU A 237 -19.39 5.01 6.95
N ALA A 238 -18.58 6.01 6.66
CA ALA A 238 -18.96 7.15 5.82
C ALA A 238 -19.23 6.78 4.35
N LEU A 239 -18.47 5.84 3.78
CA LEU A 239 -18.59 5.48 2.36
C LEU A 239 -19.66 4.43 2.05
N THR A 240 -19.84 3.43 2.93
CA THR A 240 -20.68 2.25 2.65
C THR A 240 -21.70 1.94 3.73
N GLY A 241 -21.74 2.71 4.83
CA GLY A 241 -22.61 2.41 5.97
C GLY A 241 -22.23 1.12 6.72
N ASN A 242 -21.07 0.53 6.45
CA ASN A 242 -20.53 -0.64 7.15
C ASN A 242 -19.10 -0.37 7.61
N ASP A 243 -18.52 -1.21 8.48
CA ASP A 243 -17.17 -1.00 9.02
C ASP A 243 -16.03 -1.58 8.15
N GLY A 244 -16.36 -2.06 6.94
CA GLY A 244 -15.41 -2.73 6.05
C GLY A 244 -14.95 -4.11 6.54
N GLY A 245 -15.67 -4.73 7.48
CA GLY A 245 -15.52 -6.13 7.84
C GLY A 245 -15.94 -7.06 6.68
N VAL A 246 -15.26 -8.20 6.53
CA VAL A 246 -15.74 -9.26 5.63
C VAL A 246 -16.87 -9.97 6.38
N ASP A 247 -18.11 -9.75 5.96
CA ASP A 247 -19.27 -10.37 6.58
C ASP A 247 -19.18 -11.90 6.43
N ARG A 248 -18.88 -12.59 7.54
CA ARG A 248 -18.79 -14.06 7.60
C ARG A 248 -20.18 -14.73 7.52
N ARG A 249 -21.28 -13.99 7.47
CA ARG A 249 -22.64 -14.55 7.55
C ARG A 249 -23.24 -15.09 6.25
N ARG A 250 -22.54 -15.07 5.10
CA ARG A 250 -23.07 -15.62 3.84
C ARG A 250 -22.59 -17.02 3.44
N VAL A 251 -21.85 -17.73 4.29
CA VAL A 251 -21.39 -19.12 4.00
C VAL A 251 -22.14 -20.19 4.83
N ALA A 252 -22.98 -19.81 5.79
CA ALA A 252 -23.72 -20.74 6.64
C ALA A 252 -25.25 -20.70 6.41
N GLY A 253 -25.68 -20.65 5.15
CA GLY A 253 -27.10 -20.52 4.79
C GLY A 253 -27.46 -21.22 3.49
N SER A 254 -26.94 -22.43 3.28
CA SER A 254 -27.36 -23.28 2.15
C SER A 254 -27.18 -24.77 2.48
N HIS A 255 -27.70 -25.21 3.63
CA HIS A 255 -27.98 -26.62 3.89
C HIS A 255 -29.15 -26.70 4.87
N HIS A 256 -30.37 -26.57 4.35
CA HIS A 256 -31.52 -27.32 4.84
C HIS A 256 -32.68 -27.17 3.86
N HIS A 257 -32.69 -28.02 2.83
CA HIS A 257 -33.95 -28.49 2.29
C HIS A 257 -33.81 -29.90 1.70
N GLN A 258 -34.79 -30.73 2.07
CA GLN A 258 -35.16 -32.06 1.56
C GLN A 258 -34.40 -33.29 2.08
N GLU A 259 -35.00 -33.92 3.09
CA GLU A 259 -35.59 -35.27 3.11
C GLU A 259 -36.55 -35.23 4.32
N GLY A 260 -37.82 -35.63 4.36
CA GLY A 260 -38.71 -36.44 3.54
C GLY A 260 -39.72 -37.07 4.52
N VAL A 261 -40.88 -37.51 4.02
CA VAL A 261 -41.80 -38.51 4.65
C VAL A 261 -42.99 -37.98 5.49
N LEU A 262 -44.15 -37.99 4.82
CA LEU A 262 -45.44 -38.61 5.17
C LEU A 262 -45.98 -38.48 6.61
N ASN A 263 -47.18 -37.89 6.74
CA ASN A 263 -48.36 -38.53 7.34
C ASN A 263 -49.59 -37.60 7.29
N GLY A 264 -50.74 -38.18 6.89
CA GLY A 264 -52.09 -37.64 7.14
C GLY A 264 -52.76 -36.99 5.95
#